data_AF-A0A523LX39-F1
#
_entry.id   AF-A0A523LX39-F1
#
_cell.length_a   1.000
_cell.length_b   1.000
_cell.length_c   1.000
_cell.angle_alpha   90.00
_cell.angle_beta   90.00
_cell.angle_gamma   90.00
#
_symmetry.space_group_name_H-M   'P 1'
#
loop_
_entity.id
_entity.type
_entity.pdbx_description
1 polymer ?
#
loop_
_entity_poly.entity_id
_entity_poly.type
_entity_poly.pdbx_seq_one_letter_code
_entity_poly.pdbx_strand_id
1 'polypeptide(L)'
;MSHQIQIRNHLLVASALVLLGGCNQAPAPSAADEAGITEQSVAMVPAGPWAQDDQRGMANTIGAGTWLRCAHYLTQDGARSYELSHVRSNDMTQSPFGVPLVYEYRPTVGIPGTLHAFNGEQITSGEPGAQGTQMDALGHFAYLDEPWDGQGDFPANGANYYGGYSQSDVKPSAASPLLKLGIEHAPPIITSAVLLDARSHLGNGDVLPAGYAISAADIEAMIEAQGLGWRGLLPGDVLYIYTGWSDIWETPEYYTKGPGLANDALAYIEDKQVVLVALDNPFTDPVNEGQLTGQAGPPEGTPDGLPFINHHYNLTQSGIHQIQNMKLDELARDKVWTSCTMILPLRSQGNSGSPVRPVAIGSGS
;
A
#
# COMPACT_ATOMS: atom_id res chain seq x y z
N MET A 1 75.53 -11.10 -5.17
CA MET A 1 76.14 -9.89 -5.73
C MET A 1 75.38 -8.70 -5.17
N SER A 2 76.10 -7.83 -4.46
CA SER A 2 75.57 -6.74 -3.65
C SER A 2 75.17 -5.55 -4.53
N HIS A 3 73.96 -5.03 -4.37
CA HIS A 3 73.61 -3.69 -4.85
C HIS A 3 73.09 -2.85 -3.69
N GLN A 4 73.96 -1.95 -3.24
CA GLN A 4 73.61 -0.77 -2.43
C GLN A 4 72.80 0.20 -3.29
N ILE A 5 71.71 0.73 -2.75
CA ILE A 5 71.09 1.96 -3.24
C ILE A 5 70.94 2.91 -2.05
N GLN A 6 71.54 4.09 -2.21
CA GLN A 6 71.57 5.23 -1.29
C GLN A 6 70.16 5.79 -1.03
N ILE A 7 69.85 6.05 0.24
CA ILE A 7 68.71 6.85 0.65
C ILE A 7 69.17 8.31 0.75
N ARG A 8 68.59 9.21 -0.05
CA ARG A 8 68.73 10.67 0.09
C ARG A 8 67.49 11.20 0.81
N ASN A 9 67.69 11.79 1.99
CA ASN A 9 66.69 12.58 2.71
C ASN A 9 66.49 13.93 2.01
N HIS A 10 65.27 14.21 1.54
CA HIS A 10 64.82 15.57 1.26
C HIS A 10 63.68 15.91 2.23
N LEU A 11 63.99 16.85 3.12
CA LEU A 11 63.05 17.47 4.04
C LEU A 11 62.22 18.49 3.24
N LEU A 12 60.93 18.23 3.04
CA LEU A 12 59.97 19.18 2.49
C LEU A 12 59.06 19.65 3.63
N VAL A 13 59.22 20.92 4.01
CA VAL A 13 58.32 21.61 4.95
C VAL A 13 57.10 22.06 4.15
N ALA A 14 55.95 21.42 4.38
CA ALA A 14 54.66 21.86 3.85
C ALA A 14 53.84 22.48 4.97
N SER A 15 53.62 23.79 4.89
CA SER A 15 52.69 24.53 5.75
C SER A 15 51.26 24.15 5.38
N ALA A 16 50.56 23.46 6.29
CA ALA A 16 49.13 23.21 6.17
C ALA A 16 48.34 24.42 6.71
N LEU A 17 47.71 25.15 5.80
CA LEU A 17 46.75 26.20 6.10
C LEU A 17 45.42 25.53 6.49
N VAL A 18 45.03 25.60 7.76
CA VAL A 18 43.71 25.11 8.22
C VAL A 18 42.67 26.15 7.84
N LEU A 19 41.94 25.89 6.75
CA LEU A 19 40.70 26.59 6.43
C LEU A 19 39.59 26.00 7.31
N LEU A 20 39.22 26.73 8.36
CA LEU A 20 37.97 26.54 9.08
C LEU A 20 36.82 26.97 8.18
N GLY A 21 36.41 26.07 7.26
CA GLY A 21 35.15 26.20 6.56
C GLY A 21 34.02 25.98 7.56
N GLY A 22 33.32 27.05 7.93
CA GLY A 22 32.10 26.97 8.71
C GLY A 22 31.09 26.12 7.93
N CYS A 23 30.72 24.97 8.49
CA CYS A 23 29.54 24.24 8.05
C CYS A 23 28.33 25.13 8.34
N ASN A 24 27.84 25.86 7.33
CA ASN A 24 26.45 26.31 7.32
C ASN A 24 25.58 25.05 7.21
N GLN A 25 25.22 24.47 8.35
CA GLN A 25 24.04 23.61 8.41
C GLN A 25 22.87 24.51 8.02
N ALA A 26 22.26 24.24 6.86
CA ALA A 26 20.96 24.80 6.57
C ALA A 26 20.04 24.41 7.73
N PRO A 27 19.28 25.36 8.32
CA PRO A 27 18.35 25.00 9.37
C PRO A 27 17.35 23.98 8.81
N ALA A 28 17.03 22.96 9.61
CA ALA A 28 15.95 22.03 9.31
C ALA A 28 14.68 22.85 8.97
N PRO A 29 13.91 22.46 7.93
CA PRO A 29 12.66 23.14 7.62
C PRO A 29 11.76 23.11 8.85
N SER A 30 11.34 24.30 9.31
CA SER A 30 10.46 24.43 10.48
C SER A 30 9.06 23.91 10.17
N ALA A 31 8.24 23.57 11.18
CA ALA A 31 6.83 23.19 11.00
C ALA A 31 5.98 24.23 10.22
N ALA A 32 6.40 25.50 10.16
CA ALA A 32 5.78 26.53 9.32
C ALA A 32 5.99 26.29 7.80
N ASP A 33 6.95 25.44 7.43
CA ASP A 33 7.26 25.05 6.05
C ASP A 33 6.30 23.96 5.55
N GLU A 34 5.97 22.95 6.38
CA GLU A 34 5.09 21.84 5.97
C GLU A 34 3.63 22.30 5.75
N ALA A 35 3.12 23.19 6.59
CA ALA A 35 1.77 23.74 6.42
C ALA A 35 1.64 24.53 5.11
N GLY A 36 2.64 25.35 4.76
CA GLY A 36 2.66 26.09 3.50
C GLY A 36 2.80 25.17 2.27
N ILE A 37 3.66 24.16 2.35
CA ILE A 37 3.80 23.12 1.30
C ILE A 37 2.49 22.37 1.12
N THR A 38 1.79 22.05 2.22
CA THR A 38 0.50 21.39 2.21
C THR A 38 -0.57 22.22 1.50
N GLU A 39 -0.70 23.50 1.85
CA GLU A 39 -1.65 24.41 1.21
C GLU A 39 -1.37 24.55 -0.29
N GLN A 40 -0.10 24.79 -0.66
CA GLN A 40 0.31 24.89 -2.06
C GLN A 40 0.00 23.60 -2.83
N SER A 41 0.27 22.45 -2.22
CA SER A 41 0.03 21.17 -2.83
C SER A 41 -1.45 20.93 -3.10
N VAL A 42 -2.33 21.17 -2.13
CA VAL A 42 -3.78 20.96 -2.28
C VAL A 42 -4.32 21.76 -3.46
N ALA A 43 -3.87 23.00 -3.66
CA ALA A 43 -4.25 23.84 -4.79
C ALA A 43 -3.84 23.26 -6.17
N MET A 44 -2.92 22.29 -6.20
CA MET A 44 -2.40 21.66 -7.42
C MET A 44 -2.95 20.26 -7.67
N VAL A 45 -3.66 19.65 -6.70
CA VAL A 45 -4.21 18.29 -6.85
C VAL A 45 -5.48 18.35 -7.71
N PRO A 46 -5.59 17.55 -8.79
CA PRO A 46 -6.83 17.44 -9.55
C PRO A 46 -7.99 16.98 -8.67
N ALA A 47 -9.15 17.60 -8.84
CA ALA A 47 -10.40 17.18 -8.20
C ALA A 47 -11.38 16.61 -9.23
N GLY A 48 -12.28 15.74 -8.78
CA GLY A 48 -13.31 15.13 -9.63
C GLY A 48 -14.41 16.12 -10.06
N PRO A 49 -15.38 15.67 -10.86
CA PRO A 49 -15.56 14.29 -11.32
C PRO A 49 -14.53 13.86 -12.37
N TRP A 50 -14.22 12.56 -12.39
CA TRP A 50 -13.33 11.96 -13.38
C TRP A 50 -14.01 11.79 -14.74
N ALA A 51 -13.22 11.56 -15.79
CA ALA A 51 -13.75 11.35 -17.14
C ALA A 51 -14.63 10.09 -17.21
N GLN A 52 -15.58 10.05 -18.14
CA GLN A 52 -16.50 8.92 -18.29
C GLN A 52 -15.78 7.59 -18.61
N ASP A 53 -14.64 7.66 -19.30
CA ASP A 53 -13.81 6.51 -19.64
C ASP A 53 -12.66 6.28 -18.66
N ASP A 54 -12.74 6.86 -17.46
CA ASP A 54 -11.73 6.72 -16.43
C ASP A 54 -11.51 5.25 -16.02
N GLN A 55 -10.24 4.91 -15.78
CA GLN A 55 -9.80 3.60 -15.31
C GLN A 55 -8.81 3.70 -14.15
N ARG A 56 -8.62 4.91 -13.61
CA ARG A 56 -7.63 5.21 -12.57
C ARG A 56 -8.27 5.51 -11.22
N GLY A 57 -9.56 5.86 -11.16
CA GLY A 57 -10.20 6.20 -9.91
C GLY A 57 -9.57 7.42 -9.25
N MET A 58 -9.46 7.37 -7.93
CA MET A 58 -8.78 8.39 -7.13
C MET A 58 -7.29 8.51 -7.47
N ALA A 59 -6.69 7.58 -8.22
CA ALA A 59 -5.32 7.73 -8.72
C ALA A 59 -5.17 8.82 -9.78
N ASN A 60 -6.27 9.44 -10.24
CA ASN A 60 -6.25 10.71 -11.00
C ASN A 60 -5.73 11.90 -10.18
N THR A 61 -5.77 11.83 -8.85
CA THR A 61 -5.20 12.86 -7.96
C THR A 61 -3.66 12.91 -8.00
N ILE A 62 -3.01 11.83 -8.42
CA ILE A 62 -1.54 11.71 -8.42
C ILE A 62 -0.92 12.62 -9.48
N GLY A 63 -0.01 13.50 -9.05
CA GLY A 63 0.69 14.43 -9.93
C GLY A 63 1.57 15.42 -9.17
N ALA A 64 1.85 16.57 -9.79
CA ALA A 64 2.79 17.54 -9.23
C ALA A 64 2.45 18.01 -7.81
N GLY A 65 1.16 18.17 -7.48
CA GLY A 65 0.72 18.51 -6.12
C GLY A 65 1.10 17.45 -5.09
N THR A 66 0.78 16.18 -5.34
CA THR A 66 1.13 15.09 -4.42
C THR A 66 2.64 14.85 -4.35
N TRP A 67 3.35 15.00 -5.46
CA TRP A 67 4.81 14.89 -5.51
C TRP A 67 5.49 16.00 -4.71
N LEU A 68 4.94 17.22 -4.68
CA LEU A 68 5.45 18.31 -3.87
C LEU A 68 5.44 17.97 -2.37
N ARG A 69 4.35 17.38 -1.85
CA ARG A 69 4.27 16.94 -0.43
C ARG A 69 5.21 15.77 -0.16
N CYS A 70 5.25 14.78 -1.04
CA CYS A 70 6.20 13.68 -0.90
C CYS A 70 7.64 14.20 -0.83
N ALA A 71 8.03 15.13 -1.70
CA ALA A 71 9.39 15.68 -1.75
C ALA A 71 9.82 16.31 -0.41
N HIS A 72 8.89 16.95 0.32
CA HIS A 72 9.15 17.46 1.66
C HIS A 72 9.68 16.36 2.59
N TYR A 73 8.94 15.25 2.75
CA TYR A 73 9.33 14.14 3.62
C TYR A 73 10.64 13.45 3.21
N LEU A 74 10.95 13.40 1.90
CA LEU A 74 12.21 12.83 1.41
C LEU A 74 13.44 13.62 1.85
N THR A 75 13.27 14.90 2.17
CA THR A 75 14.37 15.84 2.47
C THR A 75 14.47 16.21 3.94
N GLN A 76 13.59 15.65 4.79
CA GLN A 76 13.61 15.91 6.22
C GLN A 76 14.88 15.33 6.87
N ASP A 77 15.40 16.05 7.86
CA ASP A 77 16.51 15.57 8.68
C ASP A 77 16.07 14.31 9.44
N GLY A 78 16.92 13.28 9.40
CA GLY A 78 16.61 11.99 10.04
C GLY A 78 15.59 11.13 9.28
N ALA A 79 15.16 11.55 8.08
CA ALA A 79 14.33 10.72 7.22
C ALA A 79 15.02 9.39 6.92
N ARG A 80 14.27 8.30 7.03
CA ARG A 80 14.74 6.95 6.71
C ARG A 80 13.68 6.16 5.96
N SER A 81 14.14 5.14 5.25
CA SER A 81 13.29 4.23 4.50
C SER A 81 12.72 3.14 5.40
N TYR A 82 11.45 2.81 5.18
CA TYR A 82 10.72 1.73 5.84
C TYR A 82 10.17 0.78 4.76
N GLU A 83 10.49 -0.51 4.88
CA GLU A 83 9.91 -1.56 4.05
C GLU A 83 8.54 -1.94 4.61
N LEU A 84 7.49 -1.78 3.81
CA LEU A 84 6.12 -2.02 4.28
C LEU A 84 5.49 -3.30 3.72
N SER A 85 6.30 -4.18 3.15
CA SER A 85 5.88 -5.49 2.64
C SER A 85 6.49 -6.64 3.42
N HIS A 86 5.72 -7.72 3.60
CA HIS A 86 6.28 -9.00 4.02
C HIS A 86 7.17 -9.59 2.92
N VAL A 87 8.20 -10.33 3.32
CA VAL A 87 9.06 -11.06 2.38
C VAL A 87 8.24 -12.13 1.67
N ARG A 88 8.38 -12.19 0.34
CA ARG A 88 7.78 -13.28 -0.45
C ARG A 88 8.71 -14.48 -0.47
N SER A 89 8.17 -15.63 -0.12
CA SER A 89 8.90 -16.90 -0.05
C SER A 89 7.92 -18.07 -0.15
N ASN A 90 8.45 -19.30 -0.30
CA ASN A 90 7.60 -20.50 -0.33
C ASN A 90 6.96 -20.83 1.03
N ASP A 91 7.53 -20.32 2.12
CA ASP A 91 7.08 -20.51 3.51
C ASP A 91 6.28 -19.32 4.07
N MET A 92 6.10 -18.24 3.28
CA MET A 92 5.24 -17.14 3.71
C MET A 92 3.81 -17.62 3.91
N THR A 93 3.06 -16.94 4.79
CA THR A 93 1.62 -17.16 4.92
C THR A 93 0.93 -16.82 3.60
N GLN A 94 0.25 -17.82 3.04
CA GLN A 94 -0.40 -17.70 1.73
C GLN A 94 -1.91 -17.53 1.89
N SER A 95 -2.48 -16.67 1.05
CA SER A 95 -3.91 -16.48 0.95
C SER A 95 -4.56 -17.79 0.48
N PRO A 96 -5.58 -18.31 1.18
CA PRO A 96 -6.34 -19.48 0.76
C PRO A 96 -7.35 -19.15 -0.36
N PHE A 97 -7.51 -17.87 -0.72
CA PHE A 97 -8.48 -17.41 -1.72
C PHE A 97 -7.91 -17.36 -3.14
N GLY A 98 -6.57 -17.38 -3.27
CA GLY A 98 -5.87 -17.40 -4.55
C GLY A 98 -5.10 -18.70 -4.75
N VAL A 99 -4.61 -18.91 -5.98
CA VAL A 99 -3.72 -20.06 -6.26
C VAL A 99 -2.40 -19.88 -5.50
N PRO A 100 -1.93 -20.88 -4.73
CA PRO A 100 -0.68 -20.78 -3.97
C PRO A 100 0.53 -20.47 -4.86
N LEU A 101 1.35 -19.52 -4.40
CA LEU A 101 2.58 -19.12 -5.06
C LEU A 101 3.72 -20.06 -4.70
N VAL A 102 4.36 -20.62 -5.72
CA VAL A 102 5.48 -21.55 -5.56
C VAL A 102 6.64 -21.16 -6.46
N TYR A 103 7.79 -20.91 -5.85
CA TYR A 103 9.08 -20.72 -6.50
C TYR A 103 9.85 -22.04 -6.55
N GLU A 104 10.40 -22.38 -7.71
CA GLU A 104 11.40 -23.44 -7.88
C GLU A 104 12.75 -22.80 -8.22
N TYR A 105 13.71 -22.94 -7.30
CA TYR A 105 15.07 -22.42 -7.46
C TYR A 105 15.92 -23.37 -8.30
N ARG A 106 16.63 -22.82 -9.28
CA ARG A 106 17.51 -23.56 -10.20
C ARG A 106 18.96 -23.53 -9.70
N PRO A 107 19.78 -24.56 -10.01
CA PRO A 107 21.18 -24.57 -9.62
C PRO A 107 21.96 -23.43 -10.27
N THR A 108 23.05 -23.01 -9.61
CA THR A 108 24.03 -22.11 -10.23
C THR A 108 24.61 -22.76 -11.48
N VAL A 109 24.59 -22.03 -12.60
CA VAL A 109 25.16 -22.49 -13.88
C VAL A 109 26.23 -21.49 -14.36
N GLY A 110 27.23 -21.99 -15.09
CA GLY A 110 28.32 -21.18 -15.64
C GLY A 110 28.35 -21.21 -17.17
N ILE A 111 29.06 -20.26 -17.77
CA ILE A 111 29.30 -20.24 -19.23
C ILE A 111 30.71 -20.80 -19.49
N PRO A 112 30.85 -21.93 -20.20
CA PRO A 112 32.17 -22.53 -20.48
C PRO A 112 33.16 -21.53 -21.09
N GLY A 113 34.39 -21.52 -20.57
CA GLY A 113 35.45 -20.61 -21.05
C GLY A 113 35.37 -19.18 -20.52
N THR A 114 34.50 -18.89 -19.55
CA THR A 114 34.35 -17.55 -18.95
C THR A 114 34.51 -17.57 -17.43
N LEU A 115 34.56 -16.40 -16.81
CA LEU A 115 34.52 -16.21 -15.34
C LEU A 115 33.08 -16.02 -14.81
N HIS A 116 32.04 -16.35 -15.60
CA HIS A 116 30.66 -16.09 -15.25
C HIS A 116 29.94 -17.31 -14.66
N ALA A 117 29.17 -17.05 -13.61
CA ALA A 117 28.19 -17.96 -13.02
C ALA A 117 26.90 -17.17 -12.68
N PHE A 118 25.73 -17.80 -12.74
CA PHE A 118 24.44 -17.15 -12.47
C PHE A 118 23.43 -18.10 -11.85
N ASN A 119 22.46 -17.53 -11.13
CA ASN A 119 21.35 -18.21 -10.47
C ASN A 119 20.04 -17.85 -11.15
N GLY A 120 18.97 -18.55 -10.80
CA GLY A 120 17.63 -18.10 -11.10
C GLY A 120 16.57 -19.02 -10.50
N GLU A 121 15.33 -18.61 -10.66
CA GLU A 121 14.15 -19.34 -10.22
C GLU A 121 13.11 -19.36 -11.34
N GLN A 122 12.04 -20.11 -11.13
CA GLN A 122 10.81 -20.05 -11.91
C GLN A 122 9.61 -20.11 -10.97
N ILE A 123 8.50 -19.52 -11.38
CA ILE A 123 7.22 -19.68 -10.69
C ILE A 123 6.52 -20.88 -11.32
N THR A 124 6.24 -21.92 -10.53
CA THR A 124 5.59 -23.16 -11.01
C THR A 124 4.08 -23.17 -10.77
N SER A 125 3.60 -22.32 -9.86
CA SER A 125 2.19 -22.11 -9.54
C SER A 125 2.01 -20.74 -8.92
N GLY A 126 0.81 -20.18 -9.06
CA GLY A 126 0.35 -19.10 -8.19
C GLY A 126 -0.44 -18.01 -8.88
N GLU A 127 -1.12 -17.25 -8.04
CA GLU A 127 -1.74 -15.98 -8.36
C GLU A 127 -0.92 -14.86 -7.66
N PRO A 128 0.13 -14.31 -8.30
CA PRO A 128 1.08 -13.45 -7.59
C PRO A 128 0.45 -12.19 -6.99
N GLY A 129 -0.61 -11.67 -7.63
CA GLY A 129 -1.37 -10.49 -7.20
C GLY A 129 -2.37 -10.75 -6.07
N ALA A 130 -2.54 -12.01 -5.65
CA ALA A 130 -3.39 -12.42 -4.54
C ALA A 130 -2.59 -13.15 -3.43
N GLN A 131 -1.29 -12.89 -3.36
CA GLN A 131 -0.40 -13.45 -2.33
C GLN A 131 0.47 -12.36 -1.70
N GLY A 132 0.73 -12.44 -0.39
CA GLY A 132 1.61 -11.51 0.34
C GLY A 132 1.09 -10.06 0.35
N THR A 133 1.97 -9.08 0.50
CA THR A 133 1.59 -7.67 0.35
C THR A 133 1.22 -7.37 -1.10
N GLN A 134 -0.05 -7.05 -1.33
CA GLN A 134 -0.65 -7.01 -2.67
C GLN A 134 -1.61 -5.84 -2.83
N MET A 135 -1.71 -5.33 -4.05
CA MET A 135 -2.61 -4.24 -4.43
C MET A 135 -3.70 -4.74 -5.37
N ASP A 136 -4.94 -4.38 -5.09
CA ASP A 136 -6.10 -4.70 -5.92
C ASP A 136 -6.30 -3.65 -7.01
N ALA A 137 -6.51 -4.14 -8.24
CA ALA A 137 -6.95 -3.28 -9.35
C ALA A 137 -8.44 -2.96 -9.20
N LEU A 138 -8.92 -1.87 -9.81
CA LEU A 138 -10.36 -1.54 -9.75
C LEU A 138 -11.23 -2.63 -10.40
N GLY A 139 -10.70 -3.35 -11.38
CA GLY A 139 -11.39 -4.48 -12.02
C GLY A 139 -11.32 -5.79 -11.23
N HIS A 140 -10.69 -5.79 -10.04
CA HIS A 140 -10.68 -6.94 -9.14
C HIS A 140 -12.09 -7.32 -8.67
N PHE A 141 -12.92 -6.31 -8.42
CA PHE A 141 -14.24 -6.48 -7.85
C PHE A 141 -15.33 -5.95 -8.79
N ALA A 142 -16.51 -6.56 -8.73
CA ALA A 142 -17.68 -6.16 -9.48
C ALA A 142 -18.91 -6.25 -8.56
N TYR A 143 -20.03 -5.68 -8.99
CA TYR A 143 -21.30 -5.80 -8.27
C TYR A 143 -22.45 -6.16 -9.21
N LEU A 144 -23.50 -6.75 -8.64
CA LEU A 144 -24.77 -6.98 -9.30
C LEU A 144 -25.79 -5.97 -8.78
N ASP A 145 -26.80 -5.63 -9.59
CA ASP A 145 -27.89 -4.75 -9.18
C ASP A 145 -28.79 -5.40 -8.11
N GLU A 146 -28.86 -6.74 -8.11
CA GLU A 146 -29.62 -7.53 -7.14
C GLU A 146 -28.76 -8.71 -6.63
N PRO A 147 -28.91 -9.13 -5.35
CA PRO A 147 -28.20 -10.27 -4.82
C PRO A 147 -28.49 -11.56 -5.59
N TRP A 148 -27.44 -12.32 -5.91
CA TRP A 148 -27.59 -13.66 -6.46
C TRP A 148 -27.99 -14.65 -5.35
N ASP A 149 -29.01 -15.48 -5.60
CA ASP A 149 -29.54 -16.46 -4.65
C ASP A 149 -28.64 -17.70 -4.46
N GLY A 150 -27.52 -17.76 -5.17
CA GLY A 150 -26.57 -18.87 -5.15
C GLY A 150 -27.06 -20.12 -5.90
N GLN A 151 -28.17 -20.04 -6.63
CA GLN A 151 -28.69 -21.14 -7.44
C GLN A 151 -28.35 -20.93 -8.93
N GLY A 152 -27.99 -22.03 -9.60
CA GLY A 152 -27.62 -22.03 -11.01
C GLY A 152 -26.22 -21.47 -11.28
N ASP A 153 -25.99 -21.00 -12.50
CA ASP A 153 -24.74 -20.35 -12.89
C ASP A 153 -24.72 -18.91 -12.36
N PHE A 154 -23.53 -18.43 -11.95
CA PHE A 154 -23.36 -17.03 -11.58
C PHE A 154 -23.75 -16.11 -12.76
N PRO A 155 -24.61 -15.10 -12.57
CA PRO A 155 -25.13 -14.24 -13.64
C PRO A 155 -24.09 -13.18 -14.07
N ALA A 156 -22.90 -13.61 -14.51
CA ALA A 156 -21.76 -12.74 -14.79
C ALA A 156 -22.08 -11.58 -15.75
N ASN A 157 -22.98 -11.78 -16.72
CA ASN A 157 -23.37 -10.73 -17.67
C ASN A 157 -24.05 -9.51 -17.02
N GLY A 158 -24.59 -9.66 -15.81
CA GLY A 158 -25.17 -8.57 -15.02
C GLY A 158 -24.14 -7.84 -14.15
N ALA A 159 -22.87 -8.21 -14.19
CA ALA A 159 -21.84 -7.58 -13.38
C ALA A 159 -21.48 -6.18 -13.92
N ASN A 160 -21.46 -5.23 -13.00
CA ASN A 160 -21.07 -3.84 -13.19
C ASN A 160 -19.77 -3.57 -12.42
N TYR A 161 -18.95 -2.68 -12.98
CA TYR A 161 -17.65 -2.30 -12.45
C TYR A 161 -17.55 -0.79 -12.28
N TYR A 162 -16.48 -0.33 -11.64
CA TYR A 162 -16.15 1.08 -11.52
C TYR A 162 -16.26 1.85 -12.84
N GLY A 163 -16.73 3.09 -12.76
CA GLY A 163 -16.94 3.95 -13.94
C GLY A 163 -18.14 3.55 -14.80
N GLY A 164 -18.97 2.60 -14.36
CA GLY A 164 -20.14 2.12 -15.09
C GLY A 164 -19.80 1.15 -16.23
N TYR A 165 -18.62 0.53 -16.20
CA TYR A 165 -18.26 -0.50 -17.16
C TYR A 165 -19.03 -1.79 -16.92
N SER A 166 -19.43 -2.46 -18.01
CA SER A 166 -20.11 -3.74 -17.96
C SER A 166 -19.12 -4.91 -17.93
N GLN A 167 -19.63 -6.10 -17.59
CA GLN A 167 -18.93 -7.38 -17.79
C GLN A 167 -18.30 -7.51 -19.18
N SER A 168 -18.99 -7.08 -20.23
CA SER A 168 -18.50 -7.22 -21.60
C SER A 168 -17.34 -6.26 -21.93
N ASP A 169 -17.27 -5.12 -21.24
CA ASP A 169 -16.16 -4.17 -21.36
C ASP A 169 -14.91 -4.66 -20.63
N VAL A 170 -15.09 -5.22 -19.43
CA VAL A 170 -14.00 -5.57 -18.52
C VAL A 170 -13.51 -7.00 -18.75
N LYS A 171 -14.40 -7.99 -18.79
CA LYS A 171 -14.05 -9.42 -18.87
C LYS A 171 -15.04 -10.18 -19.76
N PRO A 172 -14.96 -10.04 -21.10
CA PRO A 172 -15.97 -10.56 -22.04
C PRO A 172 -16.10 -12.09 -22.10
N SER A 173 -15.15 -12.85 -21.53
CA SER A 173 -15.26 -14.30 -21.40
C SER A 173 -14.56 -14.81 -20.14
N ALA A 174 -14.89 -16.04 -19.71
CA ALA A 174 -14.28 -16.68 -18.55
C ALA A 174 -12.74 -16.76 -18.64
N ALA A 175 -12.19 -16.94 -19.85
CA ALA A 175 -10.74 -17.01 -20.07
C ALA A 175 -10.09 -15.66 -20.44
N SER A 176 -10.88 -14.59 -20.63
CA SER A 176 -10.35 -13.26 -20.96
C SER A 176 -9.53 -12.70 -19.80
N PRO A 177 -8.39 -12.04 -20.06
CA PRO A 177 -7.84 -11.09 -19.09
C PRO A 177 -8.81 -9.91 -18.90
N LEU A 178 -8.54 -9.07 -17.92
CA LEU A 178 -9.23 -7.78 -17.82
C LEU A 178 -8.81 -6.91 -19.03
N LEU A 179 -9.78 -6.42 -19.80
CA LEU A 179 -9.54 -5.50 -20.92
C LEU A 179 -9.62 -4.03 -20.51
N LYS A 180 -10.23 -3.78 -19.35
CA LYS A 180 -10.30 -2.50 -18.67
C LYS A 180 -10.12 -2.69 -17.18
N LEU A 181 -9.72 -1.64 -16.48
CA LEU A 181 -9.55 -1.62 -15.03
C LEU A 181 -8.53 -2.66 -14.49
N GLY A 182 -7.68 -3.21 -15.36
CA GLY A 182 -6.54 -4.02 -14.97
C GLY A 182 -5.45 -3.19 -14.29
N ILE A 183 -4.57 -3.86 -13.55
CA ILE A 183 -3.56 -3.20 -12.71
C ILE A 183 -2.57 -2.33 -13.51
N GLU A 184 -2.40 -2.58 -14.82
CA GLU A 184 -1.58 -1.75 -15.70
C GLU A 184 -2.09 -0.31 -15.86
N HIS A 185 -3.36 -0.06 -15.52
CA HIS A 185 -3.98 1.26 -15.52
C HIS A 185 -3.74 2.01 -14.21
N ALA A 186 -3.39 1.33 -13.12
CA ALA A 186 -2.96 1.98 -11.89
C ALA A 186 -1.58 2.64 -12.13
N PRO A 187 -1.44 3.96 -11.93
CA PRO A 187 -0.15 4.62 -12.05
C PRO A 187 0.75 4.23 -10.86
N PRO A 188 2.07 4.51 -10.94
CA PRO A 188 2.89 4.65 -9.75
C PRO A 188 2.21 5.60 -8.74
N ILE A 189 1.95 5.13 -7.53
CA ILE A 189 1.41 5.96 -6.45
C ILE A 189 2.60 6.49 -5.67
N ILE A 190 2.95 7.75 -5.94
CA ILE A 190 4.00 8.50 -5.25
C ILE A 190 3.34 9.75 -4.67
N THR A 191 3.22 9.80 -3.35
CA THR A 191 2.41 10.79 -2.64
C THR A 191 2.74 10.79 -1.15
N SER A 192 2.09 11.66 -0.38
CA SER A 192 2.10 11.59 1.08
C SER A 192 1.23 10.43 1.59
N ALA A 193 1.69 9.75 2.63
CA ALA A 193 0.92 8.78 3.39
C ALA A 193 0.66 9.27 4.80
N VAL A 194 -0.52 8.93 5.33
CA VAL A 194 -0.88 9.08 6.75
C VAL A 194 -0.99 7.69 7.35
N LEU A 195 -0.20 7.40 8.38
CA LEU A 195 -0.32 6.19 9.20
C LEU A 195 -1.17 6.49 10.42
N LEU A 196 -2.23 5.72 10.64
CA LEU A 196 -3.04 5.74 11.87
C LEU A 196 -2.79 4.47 12.69
N ASP A 197 -2.36 4.64 13.93
CA ASP A 197 -2.04 3.57 14.89
C ASP A 197 -3.30 3.15 15.68
N ALA A 198 -4.15 2.37 15.00
CA ALA A 198 -5.36 1.81 15.59
C ALA A 198 -5.05 0.87 16.76
N ARG A 199 -3.97 0.09 16.68
CA ARG A 199 -3.50 -0.78 17.76
C ARG A 199 -3.34 0.00 19.07
N SER A 200 -2.57 1.09 19.05
CA SER A 200 -2.35 1.89 20.25
C SER A 200 -3.61 2.64 20.68
N HIS A 201 -4.37 3.21 19.75
CA HIS A 201 -5.48 4.10 20.06
C HIS A 201 -6.78 3.37 20.44
N LEU A 202 -7.17 2.36 19.66
CA LEU A 202 -8.43 1.61 19.81
C LEU A 202 -8.22 0.29 20.55
N GLY A 203 -7.07 -0.35 20.31
CA GLY A 203 -6.69 -1.63 20.95
C GLY A 203 -6.03 -1.49 22.32
N ASN A 204 -5.76 -0.27 22.80
CA ASN A 204 -4.97 0.00 24.00
C ASN A 204 -3.58 -0.68 23.99
N GLY A 205 -2.98 -0.82 22.80
CA GLY A 205 -1.69 -1.49 22.58
C GLY A 205 -1.81 -2.97 22.20
N ASP A 206 -3.00 -3.56 22.31
CA ASP A 206 -3.29 -4.92 21.86
C ASP A 206 -3.78 -4.95 20.40
N VAL A 207 -3.67 -6.12 19.78
CA VAL A 207 -4.21 -6.38 18.43
C VAL A 207 -5.72 -6.15 18.44
N LEU A 208 -6.24 -5.41 17.45
CA LEU A 208 -7.69 -5.20 17.32
C LEU A 208 -8.42 -6.53 17.15
N PRO A 209 -9.63 -6.71 17.71
CA PRO A 209 -10.35 -7.96 17.60
C PRO A 209 -10.84 -8.20 16.17
N ALA A 210 -11.05 -9.48 15.83
CA ALA A 210 -11.70 -9.89 14.59
C ALA A 210 -13.05 -9.18 14.41
N GLY A 211 -13.34 -8.73 13.20
CA GLY A 211 -14.59 -8.04 12.87
C GLY A 211 -14.70 -6.62 13.41
N TYR A 212 -13.67 -6.08 14.09
CA TYR A 212 -13.69 -4.67 14.50
C TYR A 212 -13.82 -3.78 13.27
N ALA A 213 -14.89 -3.00 13.21
CA ALA A 213 -15.19 -2.10 12.11
C ALA A 213 -14.79 -0.67 12.51
N ILE A 214 -13.63 -0.22 12.03
CA ILE A 214 -13.05 1.10 12.30
C ILE A 214 -13.91 2.16 11.60
N SER A 215 -14.56 3.01 12.39
CA SER A 215 -15.51 4.02 11.93
C SER A 215 -14.84 5.32 11.46
N ALA A 216 -15.61 6.21 10.84
CA ALA A 216 -15.14 7.55 10.51
C ALA A 216 -14.70 8.32 11.77
N ALA A 217 -15.43 8.17 12.87
CA ALA A 217 -15.10 8.79 14.15
C ALA A 217 -13.79 8.26 14.73
N ASP A 218 -13.50 6.96 14.57
CA ASP A 218 -12.23 6.38 15.00
C ASP A 218 -11.06 6.94 14.19
N ILE A 219 -11.23 7.10 12.87
CA ILE A 219 -10.24 7.72 12.00
C ILE A 219 -9.93 9.16 12.45
N GLU A 220 -10.97 9.96 12.69
CA GLU A 220 -10.80 11.34 13.18
C GLU A 220 -10.13 11.38 14.56
N ALA A 221 -10.52 10.48 15.48
CA ALA A 221 -9.93 10.40 16.80
C ALA A 221 -8.42 10.04 16.75
N MET A 222 -8.02 9.12 15.87
CA MET A 222 -6.61 8.78 15.64
C MET A 222 -5.83 9.95 15.03
N ILE A 223 -6.41 10.67 14.06
CA ILE A 223 -5.80 11.88 13.47
C ILE A 223 -5.51 12.91 14.57
N GLU A 224 -6.48 13.19 15.44
CA GLU A 224 -6.32 14.14 16.54
C GLU A 224 -5.28 13.65 17.56
N ALA A 225 -5.37 12.37 17.98
CA ALA A 225 -4.45 11.79 18.96
C ALA A 225 -2.98 11.79 18.50
N GLN A 226 -2.75 11.70 17.19
CA GLN A 226 -1.42 11.76 16.58
C GLN A 226 -0.96 13.18 16.22
N GLY A 227 -1.73 14.21 16.59
CA GLY A 227 -1.40 15.61 16.33
C GLY A 227 -1.51 16.01 14.86
N LEU A 228 -2.28 15.27 14.06
CA LEU A 228 -2.48 15.51 12.63
C LEU A 228 -3.72 16.36 12.31
N GLY A 229 -4.48 16.82 13.31
CA GLY A 229 -5.70 17.63 13.13
C GLY A 229 -5.51 18.91 12.29
N TRP A 230 -4.29 19.43 12.20
CA TRP A 230 -3.96 20.58 11.36
C TRP A 230 -3.99 20.28 9.85
N ARG A 231 -3.77 19.01 9.45
CA ARG A 231 -3.77 18.58 8.04
C ARG A 231 -4.90 17.60 7.70
N GLY A 232 -5.29 16.74 8.64
CA GLY A 232 -6.15 15.60 8.38
C GLY A 232 -5.64 14.69 7.25
N LEU A 233 -6.58 14.10 6.52
CA LEU A 233 -6.33 13.42 5.24
C LEU A 233 -6.54 14.41 4.10
N LEU A 234 -5.64 14.40 3.12
CA LEU A 234 -5.71 15.27 1.95
C LEU A 234 -6.00 14.48 0.68
N PRO A 235 -6.54 15.14 -0.37
CA PRO A 235 -6.69 14.54 -1.68
C PRO A 235 -5.39 13.93 -2.20
N GLY A 236 -5.48 12.66 -2.60
CA GLY A 236 -4.37 11.86 -3.09
C GLY A 236 -3.45 11.28 -2.01
N ASP A 237 -3.79 11.40 -0.72
CA ASP A 237 -3.06 10.70 0.34
C ASP A 237 -3.29 9.19 0.29
N VAL A 238 -2.27 8.44 0.69
CA VAL A 238 -2.41 7.02 1.07
C VAL A 238 -2.73 6.94 2.55
N LEU A 239 -3.76 6.17 2.91
CA LEU A 239 -4.12 5.91 4.31
C LEU A 239 -3.60 4.53 4.72
N TYR A 240 -2.69 4.49 5.69
CA TYR A 240 -2.26 3.28 6.37
C TYR A 240 -2.94 3.16 7.72
N ILE A 241 -3.44 1.98 8.04
CA ILE A 241 -4.04 1.70 9.36
C ILE A 241 -3.32 0.49 9.95
N TYR A 242 -2.62 0.73 11.06
CA TYR A 242 -1.93 -0.32 11.80
C TYR A 242 -2.83 -0.85 12.91
N THR A 243 -3.32 -2.08 12.71
CA THR A 243 -4.26 -2.75 13.61
C THR A 243 -3.56 -3.71 14.59
N GLY A 244 -2.29 -4.02 14.33
CA GLY A 244 -1.51 -5.04 15.04
C GLY A 244 -1.74 -6.45 14.50
N TRP A 245 -2.61 -6.64 13.49
CA TRP A 245 -2.96 -7.96 12.98
C TRP A 245 -1.75 -8.69 12.35
N SER A 246 -0.74 -7.94 11.88
CA SER A 246 0.51 -8.54 11.39
C SER A 246 1.28 -9.33 12.46
N ASP A 247 1.01 -9.13 13.76
CA ASP A 247 1.63 -9.91 14.85
C ASP A 247 1.34 -11.41 14.73
N ILE A 248 0.21 -11.77 14.12
CA ILE A 248 -0.20 -13.16 13.91
C ILE A 248 0.01 -13.63 12.46
N TRP A 249 0.81 -12.92 11.65
CA TRP A 249 1.09 -13.23 10.25
C TRP A 249 1.40 -14.70 10.01
N GLU A 250 2.31 -15.29 10.80
CA GLU A 250 2.77 -16.68 10.63
C GLU A 250 1.80 -17.74 11.19
N THR A 251 0.62 -17.34 11.67
CA THR A 251 -0.35 -18.26 12.28
C THR A 251 -1.40 -18.75 11.28
N PRO A 252 -1.97 -19.96 11.48
CA PRO A 252 -3.09 -20.44 10.67
C PRO A 252 -4.35 -19.57 10.76
N GLU A 253 -4.47 -18.73 11.80
CA GLU A 253 -5.64 -17.88 12.03
C GLU A 253 -5.64 -16.63 11.15
N TYR A 254 -4.49 -16.20 10.63
CA TYR A 254 -4.32 -14.91 9.96
C TYR A 254 -5.38 -14.65 8.88
N TYR A 255 -5.56 -15.59 7.94
CA TYR A 255 -6.52 -15.50 6.83
C TYR A 255 -7.94 -16.01 7.15
N THR A 256 -8.33 -16.10 8.42
CA THR A 256 -9.67 -16.61 8.79
C THR A 256 -10.65 -15.52 9.20
N LYS A 257 -10.13 -14.36 9.62
CA LYS A 257 -10.86 -13.24 10.22
C LYS A 257 -9.94 -12.00 10.29
N GLY A 258 -10.48 -10.84 10.65
CA GLY A 258 -9.66 -9.65 10.88
C GLY A 258 -10.48 -8.37 11.08
N PRO A 259 -9.87 -7.29 11.61
CA PRO A 259 -10.49 -5.96 11.67
C PRO A 259 -10.53 -5.32 10.28
N GLY A 260 -11.26 -4.22 10.10
CA GLY A 260 -11.32 -3.49 8.84
C GLY A 260 -12.08 -2.18 8.96
N LEU A 261 -12.33 -1.48 7.86
CA LEU A 261 -13.13 -0.25 7.88
C LEU A 261 -14.63 -0.52 7.95
N ALA A 262 -15.35 0.32 8.69
CA ALA A 262 -16.81 0.38 8.67
C ALA A 262 -17.31 1.14 7.42
N ASN A 263 -18.60 0.99 7.11
CA ASN A 263 -19.20 1.62 5.93
C ASN A 263 -19.14 3.16 5.96
N ASP A 264 -19.27 3.80 7.12
CA ASP A 264 -19.17 5.26 7.26
C ASP A 264 -17.74 5.77 7.06
N ALA A 265 -16.73 4.98 7.45
CA ALA A 265 -15.33 5.28 7.17
C ALA A 265 -15.02 5.30 5.67
N LEU A 266 -15.65 4.45 4.87
CA LEU A 266 -15.48 4.42 3.41
C LEU A 266 -15.96 5.72 2.76
N ALA A 267 -17.15 6.18 3.14
CA ALA A 267 -17.68 7.46 2.70
C ALA A 267 -16.80 8.64 3.16
N TYR A 268 -16.25 8.56 4.38
CA TYR A 268 -15.34 9.58 4.90
C TYR A 268 -14.04 9.65 4.07
N ILE A 269 -13.38 8.53 3.78
CA ILE A 269 -12.12 8.55 3.01
C ILE A 269 -12.34 8.90 1.52
N GLU A 270 -13.53 8.62 0.98
CA GLU A 270 -13.94 9.11 -0.34
C GLU A 270 -14.08 10.64 -0.35
N ASP A 271 -14.73 11.24 0.64
CA ASP A 271 -14.82 12.70 0.79
C ASP A 271 -13.44 13.35 0.88
N LYS A 272 -12.48 12.66 1.52
CA LYS A 272 -11.07 13.10 1.58
C LYS A 272 -10.27 12.81 0.30
N GLN A 273 -10.87 12.15 -0.68
CA GLN A 273 -10.26 11.73 -1.95
C GLN A 273 -8.93 10.97 -1.74
N VAL A 274 -8.92 10.06 -0.76
CA VAL A 274 -7.80 9.15 -0.51
C VAL A 274 -7.56 8.31 -1.77
N VAL A 275 -6.31 8.16 -2.20
CA VAL A 275 -6.00 7.38 -3.41
C VAL A 275 -5.99 5.88 -3.14
N LEU A 276 -5.54 5.49 -1.95
CA LEU A 276 -5.34 4.11 -1.57
C LEU A 276 -5.46 3.96 -0.05
N VAL A 277 -6.14 2.92 0.39
CA VAL A 277 -6.15 2.49 1.79
C VAL A 277 -5.42 1.15 1.95
N ALA A 278 -4.60 1.01 2.98
CA ALA A 278 -3.91 -0.24 3.28
C ALA A 278 -3.89 -0.56 4.77
N LEU A 279 -4.10 -1.84 5.08
CA LEU A 279 -4.10 -2.37 6.44
C LEU A 279 -3.04 -3.48 6.56
N ASP A 280 -2.59 -3.73 7.78
CA ASP A 280 -1.72 -4.87 8.13
C ASP A 280 -2.48 -6.20 8.27
N ASN A 281 -3.69 -6.26 7.69
CA ASN A 281 -4.61 -7.39 7.73
C ASN A 281 -4.85 -8.01 6.33
N PRO A 282 -5.49 -9.19 6.24
CA PRO A 282 -5.68 -9.88 4.96
C PRO A 282 -6.86 -9.44 4.10
N PHE A 283 -7.75 -8.57 4.58
CA PHE A 283 -9.04 -8.34 3.90
C PHE A 283 -9.35 -6.88 3.57
N THR A 284 -8.72 -5.89 4.23
CA THR A 284 -9.23 -4.52 4.41
C THR A 284 -10.65 -4.42 4.97
N ASP A 285 -11.58 -5.30 4.57
CA ASP A 285 -12.88 -5.60 5.16
C ASP A 285 -12.78 -6.11 6.60
N PRO A 286 -13.72 -5.72 7.46
CA PRO A 286 -13.85 -6.31 8.77
C PRO A 286 -14.54 -7.69 8.60
N VAL A 287 -13.87 -8.74 9.06
CA VAL A 287 -14.30 -10.13 8.92
C VAL A 287 -14.43 -10.77 10.30
N ASN A 288 -15.66 -11.13 10.67
CA ASN A 288 -15.96 -11.83 11.91
C ASN A 288 -15.37 -13.25 11.92
N GLU A 289 -15.12 -13.76 13.12
CA GLU A 289 -14.85 -15.19 13.30
C GLU A 289 -16.04 -16.03 12.79
N GLY A 290 -15.75 -17.02 11.94
CA GLY A 290 -16.77 -17.88 11.33
C GLY A 290 -17.51 -17.27 10.14
N GLN A 291 -17.24 -16.02 9.74
CA GLN A 291 -17.89 -15.40 8.57
C GLN A 291 -17.57 -16.13 7.27
N LEU A 292 -16.29 -16.45 7.05
CA LEU A 292 -15.83 -17.11 5.83
C LEU A 292 -16.31 -18.57 5.70
N THR A 293 -16.79 -19.16 6.80
CA THR A 293 -17.38 -20.51 6.84
C THR A 293 -18.91 -20.48 6.90
N GLY A 294 -19.53 -19.30 6.86
CA GLY A 294 -20.98 -19.12 6.98
C GLY A 294 -21.55 -19.41 8.37
N GLN A 295 -20.69 -19.52 9.39
CA GLN A 295 -21.09 -19.74 10.79
C GLN A 295 -21.48 -18.43 11.50
N ALA A 296 -21.02 -17.29 10.97
CA ALA A 296 -21.40 -15.95 11.42
C ALA A 296 -21.72 -15.06 10.22
N GLY A 297 -22.50 -14.01 10.47
CA GLY A 297 -22.71 -12.94 9.50
C GLY A 297 -21.55 -11.93 9.50
N PRO A 298 -21.57 -10.97 8.56
CA PRO A 298 -20.65 -9.84 8.59
C PRO A 298 -20.85 -8.98 9.86
N PRO A 299 -19.88 -8.13 10.21
CA PRO A 299 -19.98 -7.20 11.34
C PRO A 299 -21.27 -6.36 11.32
N GLU A 300 -21.72 -5.95 12.50
CA GLU A 300 -22.88 -5.07 12.62
C GLU A 300 -22.65 -3.76 11.86
N GLY A 301 -23.69 -3.28 11.15
CA GLY A 301 -23.60 -2.08 10.32
C GLY A 301 -23.12 -2.34 8.89
N THR A 302 -22.69 -3.56 8.55
CA THR A 302 -22.45 -3.95 7.16
C THR A 302 -23.77 -3.99 6.37
N PRO A 303 -23.88 -3.33 5.20
CA PRO A 303 -25.08 -3.37 4.38
C PRO A 303 -25.47 -4.78 3.93
N ASP A 304 -26.78 -5.02 3.84
CA ASP A 304 -27.34 -6.29 3.39
C ASP A 304 -26.79 -6.68 2.00
N GLY A 305 -26.37 -7.94 1.86
CA GLY A 305 -25.84 -8.47 0.60
C GLY A 305 -24.40 -8.06 0.26
N LEU A 306 -23.74 -7.25 1.09
CA LEU A 306 -22.37 -6.77 0.85
C LEU A 306 -21.40 -7.20 1.97
N PRO A 307 -21.12 -8.50 2.14
CA PRO A 307 -20.26 -9.01 3.22
C PRO A 307 -18.80 -8.55 3.12
N PHE A 308 -18.37 -8.05 1.96
CA PHE A 308 -17.07 -7.44 1.69
C PHE A 308 -17.28 -6.00 1.19
N ILE A 309 -17.82 -5.16 2.07
CA ILE A 309 -18.23 -3.78 1.78
C ILE A 309 -17.05 -2.89 1.36
N ASN A 310 -15.84 -3.12 1.87
CA ASN A 310 -14.67 -2.31 1.55
C ASN A 310 -14.23 -2.54 0.12
N HIS A 311 -14.13 -3.80 -0.33
CA HIS A 311 -13.90 -4.10 -1.75
C HIS A 311 -15.00 -3.53 -2.63
N HIS A 312 -16.27 -3.68 -2.25
CA HIS A 312 -17.39 -3.13 -3.01
C HIS A 312 -17.28 -1.61 -3.15
N TYR A 313 -17.22 -0.88 -2.04
CA TYR A 313 -17.26 0.57 -2.05
C TYR A 313 -16.00 1.15 -2.70
N ASN A 314 -14.81 0.75 -2.25
CA ASN A 314 -13.55 1.33 -2.72
C ASN A 314 -13.31 1.01 -4.20
N LEU A 315 -13.41 -0.25 -4.60
CA LEU A 315 -13.00 -0.67 -5.94
C LEU A 315 -14.09 -0.44 -6.99
N THR A 316 -15.37 -0.47 -6.62
CA THR A 316 -16.49 -0.38 -7.59
C THR A 316 -17.24 0.94 -7.57
N GLN A 317 -17.24 1.67 -6.44
CA GLN A 317 -18.00 2.92 -6.29
C GLN A 317 -17.07 4.15 -6.33
N SER A 318 -16.12 4.26 -5.39
CA SER A 318 -15.30 5.47 -5.21
C SER A 318 -14.00 5.48 -6.01
N GLY A 319 -13.53 4.33 -6.50
CA GLY A 319 -12.28 4.20 -7.25
C GLY A 319 -11.03 4.35 -6.37
N ILE A 320 -11.13 4.02 -5.09
CA ILE A 320 -10.02 3.97 -4.13
C ILE A 320 -9.33 2.61 -4.24
N HIS A 321 -8.01 2.60 -4.39
CA HIS A 321 -7.26 1.34 -4.39
C HIS A 321 -7.09 0.77 -2.98
N GLN A 322 -6.79 -0.52 -2.91
CA GLN A 322 -6.58 -1.22 -1.65
C GLN A 322 -5.27 -2.00 -1.66
N ILE A 323 -4.60 -2.05 -0.50
CA ILE A 323 -3.53 -3.01 -0.25
C ILE A 323 -3.83 -3.81 1.01
N GLN A 324 -3.59 -5.11 0.91
CA GLN A 324 -3.70 -6.08 2.00
C GLN A 324 -2.30 -6.50 2.45
N ASN A 325 -2.21 -7.03 3.67
CA ASN A 325 -1.00 -7.62 4.24
C ASN A 325 0.18 -6.64 4.33
N MET A 326 -0.06 -5.42 4.82
CA MET A 326 1.03 -4.47 5.07
C MET A 326 1.86 -4.86 6.28
N LYS A 327 3.16 -4.54 6.25
CA LYS A 327 4.05 -4.60 7.42
C LYS A 327 4.23 -3.17 7.97
N LEU A 328 3.46 -2.78 8.99
CA LEU A 328 3.41 -1.38 9.48
C LEU A 328 4.07 -1.18 10.86
N ASP A 329 4.49 -2.26 11.51
CA ASP A 329 5.06 -2.30 12.86
C ASP A 329 6.23 -1.32 13.06
N GLU A 330 7.18 -1.27 12.12
CA GLU A 330 8.35 -0.40 12.26
C GLU A 330 8.02 1.08 12.09
N LEU A 331 7.11 1.40 11.17
CA LEU A 331 6.65 2.76 10.91
C LEU A 331 5.87 3.30 12.12
N ALA A 332 5.01 2.45 12.70
CA ALA A 332 4.23 2.76 13.90
C ALA A 332 5.11 2.88 15.16
N ARG A 333 6.04 1.93 15.38
CA ARG A 333 6.99 1.95 16.52
C ARG A 333 7.77 3.26 16.57
N ASP A 334 8.19 3.74 15.41
CA ASP A 334 9.00 4.95 15.27
C ASP A 334 8.15 6.22 15.14
N LYS A 335 6.82 6.10 15.22
CA LYS A 335 5.87 7.21 15.18
C LYS A 335 6.00 8.10 13.94
N VAL A 336 6.21 7.46 12.78
CA VAL A 336 6.22 8.16 11.50
C VAL A 336 4.78 8.25 10.98
N TRP A 337 4.04 9.25 11.47
CA TRP A 337 2.63 9.42 11.14
C TRP A 337 2.39 9.98 9.74
N THR A 338 3.35 10.71 9.20
CA THR A 338 3.33 11.23 7.83
C THR A 338 4.63 10.89 7.13
N SER A 339 4.55 10.48 5.87
CA SER A 339 5.73 10.10 5.07
C SER A 339 5.48 10.33 3.59
N CYS A 340 6.54 10.36 2.77
CA CYS A 340 6.38 10.04 1.36
C CYS A 340 6.25 8.54 1.23
N THR A 341 5.24 8.06 0.50
CA THR A 341 5.14 6.66 0.10
C THR A 341 5.34 6.48 -1.40
N MET A 342 5.93 5.36 -1.77
CA MET A 342 6.11 4.91 -3.15
C MET A 342 5.56 3.49 -3.28
N ILE A 343 4.51 3.35 -4.08
CA ILE A 343 3.83 2.08 -4.33
C ILE A 343 3.80 1.86 -5.83
N LEU A 344 4.48 0.80 -6.26
CA LEU A 344 4.70 0.49 -7.67
C LEU A 344 4.12 -0.90 -7.96
N PRO A 345 2.86 -1.00 -8.40
CA PRO A 345 2.35 -2.27 -8.92
C PRO A 345 3.13 -2.67 -10.18
N LEU A 346 3.32 -3.97 -10.35
CA LEU A 346 3.83 -4.53 -11.60
C LEU A 346 2.84 -4.20 -12.72
N ARG A 347 3.37 -3.73 -13.85
CA ARG A 347 2.59 -3.35 -15.03
C ARG A 347 2.18 -4.57 -15.86
N SER A 348 1.48 -5.50 -15.24
CA SER A 348 1.00 -6.74 -15.86
C SER A 348 -0.34 -6.50 -16.54
N GLN A 349 -0.40 -6.69 -17.86
CA GLN A 349 -1.60 -6.42 -18.65
C GLN A 349 -2.77 -7.33 -18.25
N GLY A 350 -3.90 -6.73 -17.89
CA GLY A 350 -5.17 -7.40 -17.63
C GLY A 350 -5.23 -8.22 -16.35
N ASN A 351 -4.31 -8.00 -15.41
CA ASN A 351 -4.33 -8.61 -14.08
C ASN A 351 -5.30 -7.85 -13.15
N SER A 352 -6.02 -8.59 -12.31
CA SER A 352 -6.89 -8.06 -11.25
C SER A 352 -6.15 -7.54 -10.02
N GLY A 353 -4.85 -7.77 -9.92
CA GLY A 353 -4.03 -7.30 -8.81
C GLY A 353 -2.55 -7.43 -9.09
N SER A 354 -1.72 -6.93 -8.18
CA SER A 354 -0.26 -7.04 -8.27
C SER A 354 0.37 -7.22 -6.90
N PRO A 355 1.43 -8.05 -6.79
CA PRO A 355 2.32 -7.92 -5.65
C PRO A 355 2.95 -6.52 -5.67
N VAL A 356 3.14 -5.94 -4.50
CA VAL A 356 3.77 -4.62 -4.35
C VAL A 356 4.84 -4.67 -3.27
N ARG A 357 5.82 -3.79 -3.40
CA ARG A 357 6.80 -3.49 -2.35
C ARG A 357 6.65 -2.01 -1.98
N PRO A 358 5.67 -1.65 -1.13
CA PRO A 358 5.50 -0.28 -0.71
C PRO A 358 6.67 0.14 0.17
N VAL A 359 7.18 1.35 -0.06
CA VAL A 359 8.22 1.96 0.77
C VAL A 359 7.71 3.29 1.28
N ALA A 360 7.86 3.54 2.58
CA ALA A 360 7.67 4.87 3.17
C ALA A 360 9.02 5.48 3.53
N ILE A 361 9.15 6.79 3.33
CA ILE A 361 10.30 7.59 3.73
C ILE A 361 9.79 8.78 4.54
N GLY A 362 10.24 8.86 5.78
CA GLY A 362 9.90 9.93 6.71
C GLY A 362 10.75 9.85 7.96
N SER A 363 10.58 10.83 8.85
CA SER A 363 11.22 10.89 10.16
C SER A 363 10.18 10.78 11.26
N GLY A 364 10.51 10.08 12.34
CA GLY A 364 9.66 9.98 13.52
C GLY A 364 9.60 11.30 14.28
N SER A 365 8.46 11.55 14.92
CA SER A 365 8.23 12.69 15.82
C SER A 365 8.73 12.45 17.24
#